data_AF-A0A7C7X8D3-F1
#
_entry.id   AF-A0A7C7X8D3-F1
#
_cell.length_a   1.000
_cell.length_b   1.000
_cell.length_c   1.000
_cell.angle_alpha   90.00
_cell.angle_beta   90.00
_cell.angle_gamma   90.00
#
_symmetry.space_group_name_H-M   'P 1'
#
loop_
_entity.id
_entity.type
_entity.pdbx_description
1 polymer ?
#
loop_
_entity_poly.entity_id
_entity_poly.type
_entity_poly.pdbx_seq_one_letter_code
_entity_poly.pdbx_strand_id
1 'polypeptide(L)'
;MFTSSLIALLLTTLASSSSADQPAGKPLKVFILAGQSNMQGHAKIATFDYIGDDPATLPMLNEMVGTDGAPRTVKDTWISYLTQGRGTPNGEGFGKLSSGYGARTDPTSASDKIGPELTFGIYMQKSLKEPILIIKTAWGGKSLHTDFRPPSAGRYELSDADVASIVKRGGDLDEERAKRAAQSGVYYRLMMDHVKSVLKDIQRVYPDYDAKQGYEVAGFVWFQGWNDVVNSRVYPRRGQDGGYDKYSEWMAAFIRDVRKDLKSPAMPFVIGVLGVNGPIDNVSERYRSIHGTFREAMAAPASLPEFKGNVIAVRTAPFWDMPLDRIQKKREEVNQQKRRLQSQVKNGELTEEEAATQLAKVQAGLVSAEEEALWKRGASNAGYHYYGCAKTMAQIGRAFAEAVLEMQSNESKQD
;
A
#
# COMPACT_ATOMS: atom_id res chain seq x y z
N MET A 1 72.35 46.79 -52.27
CA MET A 1 72.15 46.08 -50.99
C MET A 1 70.91 46.64 -50.34
N PHE A 2 69.82 45.89 -50.23
CA PHE A 2 69.00 45.81 -49.02
C PHE A 2 68.10 44.57 -49.16
N THR A 3 68.14 43.78 -48.11
CA THR A 3 67.76 42.39 -47.97
C THR A 3 66.27 42.21 -47.70
N SER A 4 65.74 41.08 -48.16
CA SER A 4 64.44 40.52 -47.77
C SER A 4 64.28 40.41 -46.25
N SER A 5 63.04 40.55 -45.77
CA SER A 5 62.61 39.93 -44.51
C SER A 5 61.18 39.44 -44.66
N LEU A 6 61.07 38.11 -44.65
CA LEU A 6 59.87 37.32 -44.73
C LEU A 6 59.27 37.25 -43.31
N ILE A 7 58.05 37.74 -43.11
CA ILE A 7 57.33 37.56 -41.84
C ILE A 7 56.53 36.25 -41.93
N ALA A 8 56.98 35.24 -41.19
CA ALA A 8 56.29 33.98 -41.01
C ALA A 8 55.18 34.15 -39.96
N LEU A 9 53.93 34.00 -40.36
CA LEU A 9 52.77 34.01 -39.48
C LEU A 9 52.57 32.59 -38.92
N LEU A 10 52.96 32.35 -37.67
CA LEU A 10 52.66 31.10 -36.95
C LEU A 10 51.16 31.09 -36.58
N LEU A 11 50.37 30.23 -37.23
CA LEU A 11 49.05 29.85 -36.74
C LEU A 11 49.20 28.76 -35.68
N THR A 12 48.96 29.11 -34.41
CA THR A 12 48.75 28.16 -33.32
C THR A 12 47.32 27.65 -33.36
N THR A 13 47.11 26.44 -33.88
CA THR A 13 45.84 25.72 -33.76
C THR A 13 45.68 25.22 -32.32
N LEU A 14 44.90 25.93 -31.49
CA LEU A 14 44.39 25.36 -30.24
C LEU A 14 43.40 24.25 -30.59
N ALA A 15 43.82 23.00 -30.42
CA ALA A 15 42.92 21.86 -30.39
C ALA A 15 42.09 21.93 -29.11
N SER A 16 40.89 22.48 -29.19
CA SER A 16 39.87 22.35 -28.15
C SER A 16 39.47 20.89 -28.07
N SER A 17 40.01 20.16 -27.10
CA SER A 17 39.48 18.86 -26.71
C SER A 17 38.09 19.07 -26.11
N SER A 18 37.07 18.99 -26.95
CA SER A 18 35.69 18.82 -26.55
C SER A 18 35.59 17.46 -25.85
N SER A 19 35.62 17.46 -24.52
CA SER A 19 35.10 16.35 -23.73
C SER A 19 33.65 16.18 -24.18
N ALA A 20 33.37 15.14 -24.95
CA ALA A 20 32.01 14.73 -25.23
C ALA A 20 31.38 14.36 -23.89
N ASP A 21 30.56 15.25 -23.35
CA ASP A 21 29.66 14.93 -22.24
C ASP A 21 28.82 13.76 -22.72
N GLN A 22 29.06 12.58 -22.12
CA GLN A 22 28.17 11.46 -22.29
C GLN A 22 26.77 11.95 -21.86
N PRO A 23 25.71 11.68 -22.63
CA PRO A 23 24.38 12.07 -22.22
C PRO A 23 24.14 11.48 -20.82
N ALA A 24 23.92 12.37 -19.84
CA ALA A 24 23.62 11.94 -18.48
C ALA A 24 22.46 10.95 -18.56
N GLY A 25 22.65 9.76 -17.97
CA GLY A 25 21.62 8.73 -17.93
C GLY A 25 20.30 9.30 -17.42
N LYS A 26 19.17 8.70 -17.82
CA LYS A 26 17.87 9.15 -17.33
C LYS A 26 17.84 9.06 -15.79
N PRO A 27 17.22 10.01 -15.08
CA PRO A 27 17.20 10.01 -13.63
C PRO A 27 16.54 8.75 -13.08
N LEU A 28 17.01 8.26 -11.92
CA LEU A 28 16.39 7.17 -11.20
C LEU A 28 14.95 7.57 -10.80
N LYS A 29 13.96 6.76 -11.16
CA LYS A 29 12.57 6.99 -10.76
C LYS A 29 12.31 6.38 -9.38
N VAL A 30 12.01 7.24 -8.40
CA VAL A 30 11.72 6.82 -7.02
C VAL A 30 10.21 6.86 -6.76
N PHE A 31 9.64 5.72 -6.35
CA PHE A 31 8.24 5.62 -5.95
C PHE A 31 8.12 5.28 -4.47
N ILE A 32 7.22 5.97 -3.77
CA ILE A 32 6.98 5.73 -2.35
C ILE A 32 5.66 4.98 -2.19
N LEU A 33 5.69 3.81 -1.56
CA LEU A 33 4.52 2.99 -1.27
C LEU A 33 4.30 2.98 0.25
N ALA A 34 3.29 3.72 0.73
CA ALA A 34 3.03 3.89 2.15
C ALA A 34 1.62 3.45 2.54
N GLY A 35 1.45 2.97 3.78
CA GLY A 35 0.13 2.68 4.30
C GLY A 35 0.10 1.72 5.47
N GLN A 36 -1.05 1.07 5.66
CA GLN A 36 -1.26 0.09 6.73
C GLN A 36 -1.22 -1.36 6.22
N SER A 37 -1.76 -2.34 6.95
CA SER A 37 -1.70 -3.78 6.64
C SER A 37 -2.00 -4.18 5.18
N ASN A 38 -2.88 -3.47 4.48
CA ASN A 38 -3.14 -3.72 3.06
C ASN A 38 -1.95 -3.36 2.15
N MET A 39 -1.27 -2.22 2.41
CA MET A 39 0.03 -1.92 1.81
C MET A 39 1.11 -2.91 2.31
N GLN A 40 1.04 -3.31 3.58
CA GLN A 40 1.99 -4.26 4.18
C GLN A 40 2.03 -5.55 3.36
N GLY A 41 0.87 -6.07 2.95
CA GLY A 41 0.77 -7.17 2.00
C GLY A 41 0.70 -8.53 2.68
N HIS A 42 -0.52 -9.07 2.79
CA HIS A 42 -0.78 -10.34 3.47
C HIS A 42 -1.13 -11.49 2.52
N ALA A 43 -1.02 -11.28 1.21
CA ALA A 43 -1.28 -12.31 0.22
C ALA A 43 -0.08 -13.25 0.10
N LYS A 44 -0.30 -14.55 0.28
CA LYS A 44 0.78 -15.54 0.17
C LYS A 44 1.11 -15.85 -1.29
N ILE A 45 2.38 -16.12 -1.55
CA ILE A 45 2.88 -16.61 -2.84
C ILE A 45 2.16 -17.91 -3.24
N ALA A 46 1.80 -18.75 -2.28
CA ALA A 46 1.01 -19.96 -2.49
C ALA A 46 -0.38 -19.74 -3.13
N THR A 47 -0.83 -18.48 -3.26
CA THR A 47 -2.08 -18.11 -3.95
C THR A 47 -1.87 -17.60 -5.38
N PHE A 48 -0.65 -17.68 -5.93
CA PHE A 48 -0.33 -17.21 -7.28
C PHE A 48 -1.04 -18.00 -8.36
N ASP A 49 -1.10 -19.33 -8.25
CA ASP A 49 -1.75 -20.16 -9.27
C ASP A 49 -3.22 -19.80 -9.47
N TYR A 50 -3.89 -19.35 -8.40
CA TYR A 50 -5.28 -18.88 -8.45
C TYR A 50 -5.48 -17.64 -9.35
N ILE A 51 -4.42 -16.85 -9.60
CA ILE A 51 -4.45 -15.75 -10.56
C ILE A 51 -4.71 -16.27 -11.98
N GLY A 52 -4.21 -17.48 -12.31
CA GLY A 52 -4.34 -18.09 -13.62
C GLY A 52 -5.69 -18.73 -13.90
N ASP A 53 -6.52 -18.95 -12.86
CA ASP A 53 -7.86 -19.53 -13.01
C ASP A 53 -8.83 -18.58 -13.77
N ASP A 54 -8.51 -17.27 -13.82
CA ASP A 54 -9.26 -16.27 -14.57
C ASP A 54 -8.48 -15.84 -15.83
N PRO A 55 -9.03 -16.06 -17.05
CA PRO A 55 -8.40 -15.64 -18.30
C PRO A 55 -8.01 -14.16 -18.35
N ALA A 56 -8.74 -13.28 -17.66
CA ALA A 56 -8.44 -11.86 -17.61
C ALA A 56 -7.17 -11.54 -16.80
N THR A 57 -6.83 -12.37 -15.80
CA THR A 57 -5.64 -12.18 -14.96
C THR A 57 -4.50 -13.15 -15.28
N LEU A 58 -4.72 -14.16 -16.12
CA LEU A 58 -3.67 -15.07 -16.58
C LEU A 58 -2.45 -14.33 -17.21
N PRO A 59 -2.60 -13.32 -18.08
CA PRO A 59 -1.45 -12.55 -18.57
C PRO A 59 -0.66 -11.87 -17.46
N MET A 60 -1.33 -11.45 -16.38
CA MET A 60 -0.69 -10.85 -15.22
C MET A 60 0.15 -11.88 -14.45
N LEU A 61 -0.36 -13.10 -14.24
CA LEU A 61 0.40 -14.18 -13.63
C LEU A 61 1.69 -14.45 -14.43
N ASN A 62 1.59 -14.52 -15.76
CA ASN A 62 2.75 -14.76 -16.64
C ASN A 62 3.83 -13.67 -16.51
N GLU A 63 3.49 -12.45 -16.12
CA GLU A 63 4.48 -11.40 -15.86
C GLU A 63 5.04 -11.42 -14.44
N MET A 64 4.35 -12.08 -13.49
CA MET A 64 4.73 -12.20 -12.09
C MET A 64 5.67 -13.39 -11.81
N VAL A 65 5.76 -14.36 -12.71
CA VAL A 65 6.62 -15.55 -12.55
C VAL A 65 7.69 -15.65 -13.64
N GLY A 66 8.80 -16.32 -13.32
CA GLY A 66 9.82 -16.72 -14.27
C GLY A 66 9.43 -17.98 -15.05
N THR A 67 10.31 -18.42 -15.95
CA THR A 67 10.12 -19.66 -16.72
C THR A 67 10.12 -20.93 -15.86
N ASP A 68 10.65 -20.84 -14.65
CA ASP A 68 10.67 -21.88 -13.63
C ASP A 68 9.42 -21.86 -12.72
N GLY A 69 8.50 -20.92 -12.95
CA GLY A 69 7.31 -20.70 -12.10
C GLY A 69 7.60 -19.95 -10.80
N ALA A 70 8.86 -19.60 -10.51
CA ALA A 70 9.20 -18.84 -9.31
C ALA A 70 8.83 -17.35 -9.47
N PRO A 71 8.56 -16.62 -8.38
CA PRO A 71 8.28 -15.19 -8.48
C PRO A 71 9.42 -14.42 -9.15
N ARG A 72 9.07 -13.62 -10.17
CA ARG A 72 10.01 -12.88 -10.99
C ARG A 72 10.79 -11.85 -10.16
N THR A 73 12.08 -11.75 -10.41
CA THR A 73 12.86 -10.54 -10.08
C THR A 73 12.68 -9.50 -11.18
N VAL A 74 12.22 -8.30 -10.81
CA VAL A 74 11.94 -7.22 -11.76
C VAL A 74 13.26 -6.58 -12.20
N LYS A 75 13.44 -6.45 -13.53
CA LYS A 75 14.64 -5.88 -14.13
C LYS A 75 14.79 -4.41 -13.72
N ASP A 76 16.01 -3.97 -13.43
CA ASP A 76 16.35 -2.59 -13.11
C ASP A 76 15.51 -1.94 -11.99
N THR A 77 14.95 -2.75 -11.09
CA THR A 77 14.06 -2.29 -10.01
C THR A 77 14.51 -2.81 -8.66
N TRP A 78 14.74 -1.89 -7.72
CA TRP A 78 15.10 -2.18 -6.34
C TRP A 78 14.03 -1.68 -5.39
N ILE A 79 14.01 -2.23 -4.18
CA ILE A 79 13.10 -1.83 -3.13
C ILE A 79 13.85 -1.74 -1.80
N SER A 80 13.55 -0.70 -1.04
CA SER A 80 13.77 -0.66 0.41
C SER A 80 12.42 -0.72 1.12
N TYR A 81 12.31 -1.55 2.16
CA TYR A 81 11.07 -1.72 2.90
C TYR A 81 11.29 -1.62 4.41
N LEU A 82 10.74 -0.55 5.01
CA LEU A 82 10.62 -0.41 6.46
C LEU A 82 9.27 -0.96 6.95
N THR A 83 9.34 -1.91 7.88
CA THR A 83 8.17 -2.48 8.56
C THR A 83 8.51 -2.87 10.00
N GLN A 84 7.46 -3.10 10.79
CA GLN A 84 7.57 -3.81 12.05
C GLN A 84 7.57 -5.33 11.79
N GLY A 85 8.45 -6.04 12.47
CA GLY A 85 8.42 -7.50 12.54
C GLY A 85 7.59 -8.01 13.72
N ARG A 86 7.27 -9.30 13.74
CA ARG A 86 6.45 -9.88 14.80
C ARG A 86 7.29 -10.04 16.07
N GLY A 87 7.03 -9.19 17.07
CA GLY A 87 7.78 -9.20 18.32
C GLY A 87 9.17 -8.56 18.20
N THR A 88 9.48 -7.88 17.11
CA THR A 88 10.72 -7.12 16.91
C THR A 88 10.44 -5.63 16.74
N PRO A 89 11.44 -4.76 16.94
CA PRO A 89 11.37 -3.37 16.50
C PRO A 89 11.17 -3.25 14.98
N ASN A 90 10.98 -2.02 14.52
CA ASN A 90 11.04 -1.72 13.08
C ASN A 90 12.42 -2.10 12.52
N GLY A 91 12.44 -2.57 11.28
CA GLY A 91 13.67 -2.84 10.55
C GLY A 91 13.50 -2.65 9.05
N GLU A 92 14.61 -2.41 8.36
CA GLU A 92 14.66 -2.27 6.91
C GLU A 92 15.13 -3.59 6.30
N GLY A 93 14.43 -4.03 5.25
CA GLY A 93 14.97 -5.01 4.33
C GLY A 93 14.92 -4.48 2.91
N PHE A 94 16.01 -4.66 2.16
CA PHE A 94 16.17 -4.07 0.83
C PHE A 94 16.82 -5.05 -0.14
N GLY A 95 16.70 -4.79 -1.44
CA GLY A 95 17.26 -5.61 -2.51
C GLY A 95 16.54 -5.42 -3.83
N LYS A 96 16.81 -6.30 -4.81
CA LYS A 96 16.07 -6.32 -6.07
C LYS A 96 14.59 -6.63 -5.80
N LEU A 97 13.70 -5.95 -6.50
CA LEU A 97 12.27 -6.21 -6.36
C LEU A 97 11.92 -7.62 -6.85
N SER A 98 11.34 -8.40 -5.96
CA SER A 98 10.68 -9.68 -6.23
C SER A 98 9.54 -9.83 -5.21
N SER A 99 8.96 -11.01 -5.09
CA SER A 99 8.09 -11.35 -3.95
C SER A 99 8.86 -11.32 -2.62
N GLY A 100 8.15 -11.48 -1.50
CA GLY A 100 8.74 -11.55 -0.17
C GLY A 100 8.95 -10.20 0.52
N TYR A 101 8.42 -9.12 -0.06
CA TYR A 101 8.29 -7.81 0.58
C TYR A 101 6.89 -7.57 1.18
N GLY A 102 6.07 -8.62 1.33
CA GLY A 102 4.79 -8.58 2.04
C GLY A 102 4.93 -8.95 3.53
N ALA A 103 4.29 -8.23 4.44
CA ALA A 103 4.11 -8.57 5.88
C ALA A 103 5.21 -9.46 6.50
N ARG A 104 6.44 -8.93 6.52
CA ARG A 104 7.64 -9.63 7.00
C ARG A 104 7.61 -9.82 8.52
N THR A 105 7.84 -11.06 8.96
CA THR A 105 7.96 -11.40 10.39
C THR A 105 9.29 -10.92 10.95
N ASP A 106 10.38 -11.11 10.21
CA ASP A 106 11.67 -10.47 10.40
C ASP A 106 11.83 -9.42 9.28
N PRO A 107 11.91 -8.12 9.58
CA PRO A 107 11.97 -7.08 8.55
C PRO A 107 13.14 -7.24 7.56
N THR A 108 14.24 -7.85 8.00
CA THR A 108 15.47 -8.01 7.20
C THR A 108 15.40 -9.19 6.23
N SER A 109 14.51 -10.16 6.49
CA SER A 109 14.40 -11.40 5.72
C SER A 109 13.16 -11.40 4.82
N ALA A 110 13.27 -12.04 3.65
CA ALA A 110 12.14 -12.23 2.76
C ALA A 110 11.03 -13.07 3.43
N SER A 111 9.77 -12.77 3.11
CA SER A 111 8.60 -13.53 3.57
C SER A 111 8.03 -14.41 2.45
N ASP A 112 6.99 -15.18 2.79
CA ASP A 112 6.16 -15.93 1.84
C ASP A 112 5.01 -15.10 1.25
N LYS A 113 5.07 -13.76 1.33
CA LYS A 113 3.94 -12.86 1.01
C LYS A 113 4.32 -11.70 0.09
N ILE A 114 3.28 -11.13 -0.51
CA ILE A 114 3.32 -9.91 -1.30
C ILE A 114 2.26 -8.91 -0.83
N GLY A 115 2.56 -7.63 -1.01
CA GLY A 115 1.57 -6.57 -1.14
C GLY A 115 1.41 -6.14 -2.61
N PRO A 116 1.01 -4.88 -2.87
CA PRO A 116 0.89 -4.37 -4.22
C PRO A 116 2.24 -4.08 -4.90
N GLU A 117 3.37 -4.13 -4.16
CA GLU A 117 4.68 -3.67 -4.63
C GLU A 117 5.21 -4.45 -5.85
N LEU A 118 4.97 -5.76 -5.92
CA LEU A 118 5.53 -6.58 -6.98
C LEU A 118 4.91 -6.23 -8.33
N THR A 119 3.59 -6.24 -8.42
CA THR A 119 2.91 -5.89 -9.68
C THR A 119 2.98 -4.40 -9.99
N PHE A 120 3.00 -3.53 -8.98
CA PHE A 120 3.32 -2.12 -9.19
C PHE A 120 4.66 -1.98 -9.92
N GLY A 121 5.73 -2.56 -9.39
CA GLY A 121 7.06 -2.46 -10.00
C GLY A 121 7.18 -3.12 -11.36
N ILE A 122 6.51 -4.27 -11.60
CA ILE A 122 6.45 -4.90 -12.93
C ILE A 122 5.87 -3.95 -13.97
N TYR A 123 4.71 -3.34 -13.68
CA TYR A 123 4.00 -2.50 -14.64
C TYR A 123 4.66 -1.13 -14.83
N MET A 124 5.28 -0.57 -13.78
CA MET A 124 6.11 0.63 -13.91
C MET A 124 7.34 0.35 -14.77
N GLN A 125 8.06 -0.75 -14.52
CA GLN A 125 9.26 -1.12 -15.29
C GLN A 125 8.93 -1.38 -16.76
N LYS A 126 7.83 -2.09 -17.04
CA LYS A 126 7.36 -2.37 -18.39
C LYS A 126 7.06 -1.09 -19.18
N SER A 127 6.48 -0.10 -18.52
CA SER A 127 6.03 1.15 -19.16
C SER A 127 7.17 2.15 -19.33
N LEU A 128 7.94 2.39 -18.27
CA LEU A 128 9.00 3.41 -18.25
C LEU A 128 10.29 2.92 -18.92
N LYS A 129 10.65 1.65 -18.74
CA LYS A 129 11.94 1.07 -19.15
C LYS A 129 13.13 1.88 -18.62
N GLU A 130 12.98 2.37 -17.40
CA GLU A 130 13.93 3.21 -16.66
C GLU A 130 14.34 2.49 -15.37
N PRO A 131 15.48 2.85 -14.77
CA PRO A 131 15.83 2.36 -13.44
C PRO A 131 14.81 2.85 -12.39
N ILE A 132 14.40 1.96 -11.50
CA ILE A 132 13.37 2.22 -10.49
C ILE A 132 13.86 1.87 -9.09
N LEU A 133 13.54 2.75 -8.13
CA LEU A 133 13.63 2.47 -6.71
C LEU A 133 12.25 2.62 -6.05
N ILE A 134 11.78 1.57 -5.38
CA ILE A 134 10.61 1.62 -4.52
C ILE A 134 11.05 1.83 -3.07
N ILE A 135 10.50 2.81 -2.38
CA ILE A 135 10.64 2.97 -0.93
C ILE A 135 9.30 2.65 -0.30
N LYS A 136 9.20 1.49 0.35
CA LYS A 136 7.98 1.02 1.00
C LYS A 136 8.03 1.27 2.50
N THR A 137 6.95 1.80 3.06
CA THR A 137 6.79 2.01 4.51
C THR A 137 5.39 1.59 4.95
N ALA A 138 5.26 0.43 5.58
CA ALA A 138 3.93 -0.11 5.86
C ALA A 138 3.88 -0.94 7.14
N TRP A 139 2.81 -0.75 7.91
CA TRP A 139 2.64 -1.37 9.23
C TRP A 139 1.19 -1.81 9.47
N GLY A 140 1.00 -2.91 10.19
CA GLY A 140 -0.33 -3.34 10.60
C GLY A 140 -0.99 -2.38 11.61
N GLY A 141 -2.30 -2.18 11.47
CA GLY A 141 -3.10 -1.52 12.51
C GLY A 141 -2.83 -0.03 12.68
N LYS A 142 -2.53 0.68 11.57
CA LYS A 142 -2.27 2.12 11.59
C LYS A 142 -3.37 2.94 10.93
N SER A 143 -3.61 4.11 11.52
CA SER A 143 -4.63 5.07 11.14
C SER A 143 -4.04 6.31 10.49
N LEU A 144 -4.83 7.00 9.68
CA LEU A 144 -4.52 8.37 9.28
C LEU A 144 -4.76 9.34 10.45
N HIS A 145 -5.82 9.12 11.23
CA HIS A 145 -6.21 10.06 12.29
C HIS A 145 -5.16 10.27 13.40
N THR A 146 -4.37 9.23 13.74
CA THR A 146 -3.34 9.28 14.79
C THR A 146 -1.96 8.91 14.28
N ASP A 147 -1.77 7.73 13.69
CA ASP A 147 -0.42 7.19 13.45
C ASP A 147 0.31 7.96 12.33
N PHE A 148 -0.36 8.12 11.19
CA PHE A 148 0.11 8.88 10.03
C PHE A 148 -0.41 10.31 10.02
N ARG A 149 -0.87 10.81 11.17
CA ARG A 149 -1.45 12.16 11.28
C ARG A 149 -0.45 13.18 10.73
N PRO A 150 -0.82 13.96 9.71
CA PRO A 150 0.11 14.87 9.06
C PRO A 150 0.40 16.08 9.96
N PRO A 151 1.63 16.64 9.94
CA PRO A 151 2.03 17.74 10.81
C PRO A 151 1.08 18.95 10.78
N SER A 152 0.58 19.34 9.61
CA SER A 152 -0.33 20.49 9.45
C SER A 152 -1.74 20.25 10.02
N ALA A 153 -2.12 18.99 10.29
CA ALA A 153 -3.37 18.67 11.01
C ALA A 153 -3.24 18.85 12.53
N GLY A 154 -2.07 19.25 13.04
CA GLY A 154 -1.80 19.37 14.47
C GLY A 154 -1.80 18.02 15.19
N ARG A 155 -1.85 18.05 16.53
CA ARG A 155 -1.91 16.84 17.36
C ARG A 155 -3.35 16.29 17.40
N TYR A 156 -3.50 15.01 17.70
CA TYR A 156 -4.82 14.44 17.97
C TYR A 156 -5.37 15.02 19.28
N GLU A 157 -6.59 15.54 19.23
CA GLU A 157 -7.30 16.10 20.38
C GLU A 157 -8.34 15.11 20.91
N LEU A 158 -8.48 15.04 22.23
CA LEU A 158 -9.50 14.21 22.88
C LEU A 158 -10.89 14.80 22.60
N SER A 159 -11.83 13.94 22.19
CA SER A 159 -13.25 14.31 22.08
C SER A 159 -13.89 14.52 23.46
N ASP A 160 -15.04 15.20 23.52
CA ASP A 160 -15.81 15.32 24.77
C ASP A 160 -16.18 13.95 25.37
N ALA A 161 -16.46 12.96 24.51
CA ALA A 161 -16.69 11.58 24.93
C ALA A 161 -15.42 10.89 25.46
N ASP A 162 -14.23 11.27 24.98
CA ASP A 162 -12.94 10.91 25.56
C ASP A 162 -12.78 11.48 26.95
N VAL A 163 -12.94 12.79 27.08
CA VAL A 163 -12.83 13.49 28.36
C VAL A 163 -13.79 12.88 29.38
N ALA A 164 -15.08 12.75 29.05
CA ALA A 164 -16.08 12.19 29.94
C ALA A 164 -15.76 10.73 30.36
N SER A 165 -15.29 9.90 29.43
CA SER A 165 -14.91 8.52 29.74
C SER A 165 -13.66 8.42 30.60
N ILE A 166 -12.69 9.31 30.41
CA ILE A 166 -11.44 9.34 31.19
C ILE A 166 -11.75 9.82 32.62
N VAL A 167 -12.52 10.89 32.76
CA VAL A 167 -12.95 11.40 34.07
C VAL A 167 -13.77 10.34 34.82
N LYS A 168 -14.72 9.67 34.16
CA LYS A 168 -15.56 8.63 34.78
C LYS A 168 -14.74 7.46 35.35
N ARG A 169 -13.61 7.12 34.73
CA ARG A 169 -12.72 6.05 35.22
C ARG A 169 -11.62 6.54 36.18
N GLY A 170 -11.68 7.81 36.60
CA GLY A 170 -10.68 8.43 37.48
C GLY A 170 -9.30 8.62 36.83
N GLY A 171 -9.25 8.73 35.50
CA GLY A 171 -7.99 8.95 34.77
C GLY A 171 -7.57 10.43 34.75
N ASP A 172 -6.27 10.66 34.64
CA ASP A 172 -5.67 11.99 34.48
C ASP A 172 -5.80 12.48 33.02
N LEU A 173 -6.44 13.63 32.83
CA LEU A 173 -6.66 14.21 31.50
C LEU A 173 -5.37 14.76 30.88
N ASP A 174 -4.47 15.32 31.68
CA ASP A 174 -3.22 15.90 31.18
C ASP A 174 -2.26 14.80 30.75
N GLU A 175 -2.19 13.70 31.51
CA GLU A 175 -1.44 12.51 31.12
C GLU A 175 -1.97 11.91 29.80
N GLU A 176 -3.30 11.77 29.68
CA GLU A 176 -3.90 11.22 28.46
C GLU A 176 -3.71 12.16 27.25
N ARG A 177 -3.81 13.49 27.43
CA ARG A 177 -3.51 14.46 26.37
C ARG A 177 -2.05 14.38 25.95
N ALA A 178 -1.11 14.31 26.90
CA ALA A 178 0.31 14.17 26.62
C ALA A 178 0.60 12.87 25.84
N LYS A 179 -0.04 11.76 26.23
CA LYS A 179 0.08 10.47 25.54
C LYS A 179 -0.44 10.53 24.10
N ARG A 180 -1.61 11.11 23.86
CA ARG A 180 -2.16 11.28 22.50
C ARG A 180 -1.29 12.19 21.64
N ALA A 181 -0.77 13.27 22.23
CA ALA A 181 0.17 14.15 21.57
C ALA A 181 1.45 13.42 21.15
N ALA A 182 2.03 12.61 22.04
CA ALA A 182 3.24 11.82 21.76
C ALA A 182 3.02 10.77 20.66
N GLN A 183 1.83 10.16 20.61
CA GLN A 183 1.46 9.17 19.59
C GLN A 183 1.15 9.78 18.22
N SER A 184 0.79 11.07 18.16
CA SER A 184 0.35 11.73 16.94
C SER A 184 1.49 11.84 15.91
N GLY A 185 1.26 11.28 14.73
CA GLY A 185 2.17 11.37 13.58
C GLY A 185 3.47 10.59 13.73
N VAL A 186 3.58 9.66 14.69
CA VAL A 186 4.80 8.86 14.87
C VAL A 186 5.17 8.10 13.59
N TYR A 187 4.18 7.51 12.92
CA TYR A 187 4.40 6.73 11.70
C TYR A 187 4.57 7.62 10.46
N TYR A 188 4.00 8.82 10.46
CA TYR A 188 4.36 9.85 9.47
C TYR A 188 5.85 10.17 9.55
N ARG A 189 6.37 10.44 10.77
CA ARG A 189 7.79 10.74 10.98
C ARG A 189 8.69 9.56 10.61
N LEU A 190 8.37 8.35 11.07
CA LEU A 190 9.12 7.14 10.70
C LEU A 190 9.18 6.91 9.18
N MET A 191 8.05 7.10 8.49
CA MET A 191 8.00 7.02 7.03
C MET A 191 8.94 8.05 6.39
N MET A 192 8.82 9.32 6.79
CA MET A 192 9.61 10.40 6.21
C MET A 192 11.10 10.28 6.51
N ASP A 193 11.46 9.86 7.73
CA ASP A 193 12.85 9.62 8.13
C ASP A 193 13.47 8.50 7.31
N HIS A 194 12.72 7.43 7.06
CA HIS A 194 13.16 6.32 6.23
C HIS A 194 13.34 6.73 4.76
N VAL A 195 12.36 7.41 4.17
CA VAL A 195 12.44 7.92 2.81
C VAL A 195 13.67 8.82 2.65
N LYS A 196 13.87 9.78 3.56
CA LYS A 196 15.03 10.67 3.53
C LYS A 196 16.36 9.93 3.72
N SER A 197 16.38 8.90 4.58
CA SER A 197 17.56 8.06 4.80
C SER A 197 17.96 7.29 3.53
N VAL A 198 17.00 6.66 2.86
CA VAL A 198 17.26 5.94 1.59
C VAL A 198 17.68 6.91 0.49
N LEU A 199 17.01 8.04 0.34
CA LEU A 199 17.36 9.04 -0.68
C LEU A 199 18.76 9.66 -0.46
N LYS A 200 19.22 9.76 0.79
CA LYS A 200 20.56 10.23 1.13
C LYS A 200 21.65 9.21 0.75
N ASP A 201 21.33 7.93 0.72
CA ASP A 201 22.27 6.83 0.49
C ASP A 201 21.64 5.75 -0.42
N ILE A 202 21.32 6.15 -1.65
CA ILE A 202 20.63 5.31 -2.63
C ILE A 202 21.51 4.11 -3.03
N GLN A 203 22.83 4.31 -3.20
CA GLN A 203 23.75 3.26 -3.65
C GLN A 203 23.78 2.05 -2.70
N ARG A 204 23.54 2.25 -1.40
CA ARG A 204 23.39 1.15 -0.44
C ARG A 204 22.23 0.21 -0.79
N VAL A 205 21.12 0.76 -1.29
CA VAL A 205 19.92 -0.01 -1.66
C VAL A 205 19.97 -0.47 -3.11
N TYR A 206 20.41 0.40 -4.01
CA TYR A 206 20.54 0.16 -5.44
C TYR A 206 22.01 0.35 -5.85
N PRO A 207 22.84 -0.72 -5.81
CA PRO A 207 24.28 -0.63 -6.07
C PRO A 207 24.67 -0.08 -7.44
N ASP A 208 23.88 -0.32 -8.49
CA ASP A 208 24.17 0.18 -9.84
C ASP A 208 23.70 1.64 -10.07
N TYR A 209 23.24 2.33 -9.02
CA TYR A 209 22.86 3.75 -9.11
C TYR A 209 24.08 4.65 -9.33
N ASP A 210 24.11 5.35 -10.47
CA ASP A 210 25.05 6.44 -10.73
C ASP A 210 24.53 7.75 -10.10
N ALA A 211 25.25 8.30 -9.12
CA ALA A 211 24.88 9.56 -8.48
C ALA A 211 24.85 10.75 -9.45
N LYS A 212 25.57 10.68 -10.59
CA LYS A 212 25.58 11.74 -11.61
C LYS A 212 24.25 11.85 -12.38
N GLN A 213 23.48 10.76 -12.46
CA GLN A 213 22.18 10.75 -13.15
C GLN A 213 21.07 11.41 -12.31
N GLY A 214 21.29 11.57 -10.99
CA GLY A 214 20.29 12.07 -10.06
C GLY A 214 19.08 11.15 -9.92
N TYR A 215 18.08 11.62 -9.18
CA TYR A 215 16.81 10.90 -9.00
C TYR A 215 15.62 11.86 -9.02
N GLU A 216 14.46 11.31 -9.30
CA GLU A 216 13.17 11.99 -9.27
C GLU A 216 12.21 11.24 -8.35
N VAL A 217 11.55 11.95 -7.43
CA VAL A 217 10.43 11.37 -6.68
C VAL A 217 9.19 11.36 -7.58
N ALA A 218 9.04 10.27 -8.31
CA ALA A 218 8.16 10.13 -9.46
C ALA A 218 6.72 9.76 -9.08
N GLY A 219 6.45 9.40 -7.83
CA GLY A 219 5.09 9.19 -7.35
C GLY A 219 4.99 8.66 -5.93
N PHE A 220 3.80 8.84 -5.34
CA PHE A 220 3.46 8.34 -4.01
C PHE A 220 2.15 7.55 -4.07
N VAL A 221 2.13 6.37 -3.47
CA VAL A 221 0.95 5.52 -3.37
C VAL A 221 0.60 5.32 -1.90
N TRP A 222 -0.59 5.76 -1.52
CA TRP A 222 -1.14 5.56 -0.19
C TRP A 222 -2.20 4.46 -0.18
N PHE A 223 -2.01 3.41 0.62
CA PHE A 223 -3.02 2.36 0.77
C PHE A 223 -3.30 1.99 2.24
N GLN A 224 -4.40 2.56 2.75
CA GLN A 224 -4.83 2.50 4.14
C GLN A 224 -6.36 2.52 4.20
N GLY A 225 -6.96 2.38 5.39
CA GLY A 225 -8.35 2.81 5.60
C GLY A 225 -9.09 2.04 6.70
N TRP A 226 -8.72 0.78 6.94
CA TRP A 226 -9.49 -0.10 7.83
C TRP A 226 -9.63 0.45 9.25
N ASN A 227 -8.55 0.97 9.83
CA ASN A 227 -8.59 1.48 11.20
C ASN A 227 -9.36 2.80 11.34
N ASP A 228 -9.47 3.59 10.28
CA ASP A 228 -10.28 4.81 10.29
C ASP A 228 -11.77 4.47 10.09
N VAL A 229 -12.13 3.55 9.19
CA VAL A 229 -13.54 3.18 8.95
C VAL A 229 -14.20 2.57 10.20
N VAL A 230 -13.48 1.72 10.95
CA VAL A 230 -14.05 1.05 12.13
C VAL A 230 -14.07 1.90 13.41
N ASN A 231 -13.47 3.10 13.38
CA ASN A 231 -13.31 3.92 14.59
C ASN A 231 -14.49 4.88 14.84
N SER A 232 -15.49 4.43 15.60
CA SER A 232 -16.66 5.27 15.97
C SER A 232 -16.32 6.41 16.91
N ARG A 233 -15.18 6.33 17.60
CA ARG A 233 -14.77 7.34 18.56
C ARG A 233 -14.34 8.61 17.83
N VAL A 234 -13.52 8.43 16.80
CA VAL A 234 -13.03 9.49 15.93
C VAL A 234 -14.13 9.93 14.95
N TYR A 235 -14.94 9.00 14.47
CA TYR A 235 -16.01 9.24 13.51
C TYR A 235 -17.38 8.85 14.11
N PRO A 236 -17.93 9.64 15.05
CA PRO A 236 -19.19 9.31 15.73
C PRO A 236 -20.40 9.36 14.80
N ARG A 237 -20.33 10.15 13.72
CA ARG A 237 -21.37 10.23 12.68
C ARG A 237 -21.10 9.31 11.48
N ARG A 238 -20.25 8.29 11.62
CA ARG A 238 -19.94 7.36 10.51
C ARG A 238 -21.21 6.77 9.91
N GLY A 239 -21.23 6.64 8.58
CA GLY A 239 -22.42 6.19 7.86
C GLY A 239 -23.51 7.25 7.67
N GLN A 240 -23.21 8.51 7.99
CA GLN A 240 -24.03 9.67 7.63
C GLN A 240 -23.23 10.57 6.69
N ASP A 241 -23.92 11.45 5.96
CA ASP A 241 -23.28 12.48 5.15
C ASP A 241 -22.37 13.37 6.01
N GLY A 242 -21.16 13.62 5.53
CA GLY A 242 -20.12 14.34 6.28
C GLY A 242 -19.57 13.60 7.51
N GLY A 243 -19.94 12.33 7.72
CA GLY A 243 -19.49 11.52 8.86
C GLY A 243 -17.99 11.25 8.89
N TYR A 244 -17.32 11.42 7.75
CA TYR A 244 -15.89 11.18 7.55
C TYR A 244 -15.14 12.39 6.97
N ASP A 245 -15.69 13.61 7.02
CA ASP A 245 -15.04 14.81 6.46
C ASP A 245 -13.64 15.04 7.02
N LYS A 246 -13.43 14.73 8.30
CA LYS A 246 -12.11 14.80 8.93
C LYS A 246 -11.08 13.88 8.26
N TYR A 247 -11.49 12.73 7.73
CA TYR A 247 -10.59 11.89 6.94
C TYR A 247 -10.16 12.62 5.67
N SER A 248 -11.11 13.20 4.92
CA SER A 248 -10.84 13.97 3.70
C SER A 248 -9.90 15.16 3.98
N GLU A 249 -10.17 15.93 5.04
CA GLU A 249 -9.33 17.05 5.48
C GLU A 249 -7.90 16.60 5.78
N TRP A 250 -7.74 15.53 6.58
CA TRP A 250 -6.42 15.02 6.93
C TRP A 250 -5.71 14.37 5.77
N MET A 251 -6.42 13.76 4.82
CA MET A 251 -5.82 13.22 3.60
C MET A 251 -5.27 14.34 2.73
N ALA A 252 -6.02 15.42 2.55
CA ALA A 252 -5.53 16.60 1.82
C ALA A 252 -4.31 17.23 2.52
N ALA A 253 -4.33 17.35 3.86
CA ALA A 253 -3.18 17.79 4.64
C ALA A 253 -1.97 16.85 4.47
N PHE A 254 -2.19 15.54 4.49
CA PHE A 254 -1.15 14.54 4.29
C PHE A 254 -0.47 14.67 2.92
N ILE A 255 -1.25 14.80 1.84
CA ILE A 255 -0.73 15.02 0.48
C ILE A 255 0.14 16.28 0.43
N ARG A 256 -0.33 17.40 1.01
CA ARG A 256 0.43 18.66 1.03
C ARG A 256 1.73 18.52 1.82
N ASP A 257 1.69 17.89 2.99
CA ASP A 257 2.84 17.77 3.86
C ASP A 257 3.91 16.83 3.28
N VAL A 258 3.52 15.68 2.70
CA VAL A 258 4.51 14.79 2.06
C VAL A 258 5.17 15.47 0.86
N ARG A 259 4.41 16.20 0.03
CA ARG A 259 4.96 16.95 -1.11
C ARG A 259 5.91 18.04 -0.65
N LYS A 260 5.56 18.76 0.42
CA LYS A 260 6.42 19.77 1.04
C LYS A 260 7.71 19.18 1.58
N ASP A 261 7.61 18.11 2.37
CA ASP A 261 8.77 17.49 3.02
C ASP A 261 9.73 16.79 2.04
N LEU A 262 9.21 16.34 0.90
CA LEU A 262 9.97 15.77 -0.23
C LEU A 262 10.33 16.81 -1.30
N LYS A 263 9.94 18.08 -1.11
CA LYS A 263 10.16 19.17 -2.07
C LYS A 263 9.69 18.84 -3.49
N SER A 264 8.57 18.13 -3.60
CA SER A 264 8.03 17.60 -4.86
C SER A 264 6.56 18.03 -5.03
N PRO A 265 6.27 19.33 -5.31
CA PRO A 265 4.92 19.89 -5.27
C PRO A 265 3.95 19.31 -6.31
N ALA A 266 4.47 18.82 -7.45
CA ALA A 266 3.68 18.20 -8.51
C ALA A 266 3.64 16.67 -8.45
N MET A 267 4.33 16.05 -7.48
CA MET A 267 4.48 14.59 -7.38
C MET A 267 3.12 13.87 -7.53
N PRO A 268 2.97 12.97 -8.53
CA PRO A 268 1.77 12.15 -8.67
C PRO A 268 1.43 11.43 -7.38
N PHE A 269 0.17 11.53 -6.94
CA PHE A 269 -0.28 10.92 -5.69
C PHE A 269 -1.49 10.00 -5.93
N VAL A 270 -1.37 8.74 -5.55
CA VAL A 270 -2.45 7.76 -5.63
C VAL A 270 -3.04 7.51 -4.26
N ILE A 271 -4.36 7.67 -4.15
CA ILE A 271 -5.14 7.25 -2.98
C ILE A 271 -5.80 5.90 -3.30
N GLY A 272 -5.34 4.82 -2.67
CA GLY A 272 -6.00 3.53 -2.72
C GLY A 272 -7.25 3.53 -1.85
N VAL A 273 -8.43 3.70 -2.46
CA VAL A 273 -9.72 3.70 -1.76
C VAL A 273 -10.06 2.28 -1.31
N LEU A 274 -10.41 2.13 -0.03
CA LEU A 274 -10.67 0.83 0.62
C LEU A 274 -11.77 0.04 -0.09
N GLY A 275 -11.42 -1.12 -0.62
CA GLY A 275 -12.30 -2.04 -1.35
C GLY A 275 -12.75 -3.27 -0.57
N VAL A 276 -12.43 -3.37 0.72
CA VAL A 276 -12.83 -4.53 1.55
C VAL A 276 -14.35 -4.72 1.50
N ASN A 277 -14.79 -5.97 1.37
CA ASN A 277 -16.16 -6.41 1.12
C ASN A 277 -16.69 -6.12 -0.30
N GLY A 278 -15.85 -5.68 -1.22
CA GLY A 278 -16.18 -5.56 -2.65
C GLY A 278 -17.16 -4.43 -2.99
N PRO A 279 -17.90 -4.55 -4.11
CA PRO A 279 -18.92 -3.58 -4.50
C PRO A 279 -19.85 -3.23 -3.34
N ILE A 280 -20.34 -1.98 -3.29
CA ILE A 280 -21.06 -1.49 -2.12
C ILE A 280 -22.33 -2.31 -1.81
N ASP A 281 -22.96 -2.86 -2.84
CA ASP A 281 -24.16 -3.70 -2.72
C ASP A 281 -23.87 -5.08 -2.13
N ASN A 282 -22.61 -5.55 -2.18
CA ASN A 282 -22.17 -6.78 -1.51
C ASN A 282 -21.95 -6.58 0.00
N VAL A 283 -21.77 -5.33 0.45
CA VAL A 283 -21.60 -5.03 1.88
C VAL A 283 -22.94 -5.24 2.59
N SER A 284 -22.90 -5.91 3.75
CA SER A 284 -24.11 -6.13 4.53
C SER A 284 -24.77 -4.81 4.91
N GLU A 285 -26.10 -4.81 4.96
CA GLU A 285 -26.92 -3.61 5.13
C GLU A 285 -26.48 -2.75 6.32
N ARG A 286 -26.15 -3.39 7.45
CA ARG A 286 -25.65 -2.75 8.66
C ARG A 286 -24.40 -1.88 8.45
N TYR A 287 -23.52 -2.28 7.53
CA TYR A 287 -22.24 -1.61 7.28
C TYR A 287 -22.18 -0.87 5.95
N ARG A 288 -23.22 -0.98 5.10
CA ARG A 288 -23.25 -0.41 3.76
C ARG A 288 -22.99 1.10 3.78
N SER A 289 -23.76 1.86 4.56
CA SER A 289 -23.57 3.32 4.62
C SER A 289 -22.21 3.72 5.21
N ILE A 290 -21.73 2.97 6.22
CA ILE A 290 -20.43 3.21 6.86
C ILE A 290 -19.29 3.06 5.83
N HIS A 291 -19.29 1.97 5.06
CA HIS A 291 -18.29 1.75 4.02
C HIS A 291 -18.46 2.72 2.83
N GLY A 292 -19.71 3.02 2.45
CA GLY A 292 -20.02 3.91 1.33
C GLY A 292 -19.49 5.31 1.58
N THR A 293 -19.94 5.93 2.65
CA THR A 293 -19.51 7.30 3.01
C THR A 293 -18.01 7.40 3.29
N PHE A 294 -17.39 6.35 3.85
CA PHE A 294 -15.95 6.32 4.04
C PHE A 294 -15.17 6.26 2.71
N ARG A 295 -15.60 5.42 1.76
CA ARG A 295 -14.97 5.32 0.43
C ARG A 295 -15.04 6.65 -0.32
N GLU A 296 -16.16 7.36 -0.22
CA GLU A 296 -16.29 8.70 -0.79
C GLU A 296 -15.37 9.71 -0.10
N ALA A 297 -15.29 9.71 1.23
CA ALA A 297 -14.36 10.58 1.97
C ALA A 297 -12.89 10.30 1.62
N MET A 298 -12.50 9.04 1.39
CA MET A 298 -11.17 8.71 0.90
C MET A 298 -10.89 9.30 -0.48
N ALA A 299 -11.87 9.28 -1.39
CA ALA A 299 -11.72 9.73 -2.76
C ALA A 299 -11.82 11.25 -2.92
N ALA A 300 -12.57 11.92 -2.04
CA ALA A 300 -12.89 13.34 -2.13
C ALA A 300 -11.68 14.28 -2.35
N PRO A 301 -10.51 14.09 -1.70
CA PRO A 301 -9.34 14.92 -1.92
C PRO A 301 -8.94 14.99 -3.40
N ALA A 302 -9.01 13.90 -4.17
CA ALA A 302 -8.63 13.90 -5.58
C ALA A 302 -9.49 14.84 -6.46
N SER A 303 -10.65 15.28 -5.97
CA SER A 303 -11.53 16.23 -6.67
C SER A 303 -11.26 17.70 -6.34
N LEU A 304 -10.37 18.00 -5.37
CA LEU A 304 -10.02 19.37 -5.01
C LEU A 304 -9.33 20.07 -6.19
N PRO A 305 -9.63 21.37 -6.46
CA PRO A 305 -9.03 22.08 -7.59
C PRO A 305 -7.50 22.02 -7.64
N GLU A 306 -6.81 22.12 -6.50
CA GLU A 306 -5.35 22.05 -6.43
C GLU A 306 -4.74 20.67 -6.72
N PHE A 307 -5.57 19.63 -6.76
CA PHE A 307 -5.15 18.23 -6.93
C PHE A 307 -5.60 17.63 -8.26
N LYS A 308 -6.35 18.38 -9.07
CA LYS A 308 -6.74 17.96 -10.42
C LYS A 308 -5.49 17.69 -11.27
N GLY A 309 -5.46 16.52 -11.89
CA GLY A 309 -4.38 16.10 -12.80
C GLY A 309 -3.17 15.45 -12.13
N ASN A 310 -2.96 15.62 -10.82
CA ASN A 310 -1.82 15.05 -10.11
C ASN A 310 -2.17 14.28 -8.82
N VAL A 311 -3.46 14.06 -8.55
CA VAL A 311 -3.95 13.10 -7.55
C VAL A 311 -5.06 12.24 -8.15
N ILE A 312 -4.93 10.91 -8.04
CA ILE A 312 -5.97 9.95 -8.48
C ILE A 312 -6.40 9.06 -7.32
N ALA A 313 -7.71 8.89 -7.16
CA ALA A 313 -8.30 7.93 -6.25
C ALA A 313 -8.60 6.60 -6.97
N VAL A 314 -7.80 5.56 -6.69
CA VAL A 314 -7.99 4.22 -7.25
C VAL A 314 -8.97 3.44 -6.38
N ARG A 315 -10.15 3.15 -6.92
CA ARG A 315 -11.16 2.32 -6.24
C ARG A 315 -10.78 0.86 -6.32
N THR A 316 -10.47 0.26 -5.17
CA THR A 316 -10.03 -1.16 -5.12
C THR A 316 -11.17 -2.15 -4.94
N ALA A 317 -12.40 -1.69 -4.69
CA ALA A 317 -13.59 -2.53 -4.54
C ALA A 317 -13.87 -3.47 -5.74
N PRO A 318 -13.66 -3.05 -7.01
CA PRO A 318 -13.83 -3.93 -8.17
C PRO A 318 -12.89 -5.15 -8.17
N PHE A 319 -11.76 -5.11 -7.47
CA PHE A 319 -10.79 -6.22 -7.43
C PHE A 319 -11.10 -7.27 -6.34
N TRP A 320 -12.17 -7.08 -5.57
CA TRP A 320 -12.60 -8.02 -4.55
C TRP A 320 -13.01 -9.36 -5.17
N ASP A 321 -12.46 -10.44 -4.66
CA ASP A 321 -12.74 -11.76 -5.21
C ASP A 321 -14.10 -12.29 -4.74
N MET A 322 -15.12 -12.14 -5.60
CA MET A 322 -16.49 -12.57 -5.32
C MET A 322 -16.65 -14.10 -5.18
N PRO A 323 -15.93 -14.96 -5.92
CA PRO A 323 -15.90 -16.40 -5.64
C PRO A 323 -15.45 -16.73 -4.20
N LEU A 324 -14.32 -16.18 -3.75
CA LEU A 324 -13.85 -16.36 -2.37
C LEU A 324 -14.83 -15.76 -1.36
N ASP A 325 -15.45 -14.62 -1.65
CA ASP A 325 -16.49 -14.01 -0.80
C ASP A 325 -17.68 -14.95 -0.55
N ARG A 326 -18.20 -15.59 -1.60
CA ARG A 326 -19.30 -16.57 -1.47
C ARG A 326 -18.90 -17.75 -0.59
N ILE A 327 -17.68 -18.26 -0.75
CA ILE A 327 -17.17 -19.35 0.07
C ILE A 327 -16.97 -18.88 1.52
N GLN A 328 -16.46 -17.68 1.75
CA GLN A 328 -16.31 -17.10 3.08
C GLN A 328 -17.65 -17.01 3.82
N LYS A 329 -18.72 -16.57 3.15
CA LYS A 329 -20.07 -16.49 3.75
C LYS A 329 -20.55 -17.86 4.23
N LYS A 330 -20.38 -18.91 3.42
CA LYS A 330 -20.65 -20.30 3.82
C LYS A 330 -19.78 -20.75 5.01
N ARG A 331 -18.48 -20.42 5.00
CA ARG A 331 -17.57 -20.71 6.13
C ARG A 331 -17.98 -19.96 7.40
N GLU A 332 -18.52 -18.75 7.29
CA GLU A 332 -19.06 -18.00 8.44
C GLU A 332 -20.30 -18.66 9.02
N GLU A 333 -21.20 -19.20 8.20
CA GLU A 333 -22.33 -20.01 8.66
C GLU A 333 -21.85 -21.27 9.40
N VAL A 334 -20.88 -22.00 8.83
CA VAL A 334 -20.24 -23.14 9.52
C VAL A 334 -19.66 -22.71 10.88
N ASN A 335 -18.97 -21.57 10.94
CA ASN A 335 -18.42 -21.05 12.20
C ASN A 335 -19.49 -20.62 13.20
N GLN A 336 -20.63 -20.11 12.75
CA GLN A 336 -21.77 -19.81 13.61
C GLN A 336 -22.35 -21.09 14.20
N GLN A 337 -22.54 -22.14 13.39
CA GLN A 337 -22.99 -23.45 13.88
C GLN A 337 -21.97 -24.07 14.84
N LYS A 338 -20.68 -23.98 14.54
CA LYS A 338 -19.61 -24.43 15.47
C LYS A 338 -19.73 -23.77 16.83
N ARG A 339 -19.90 -22.44 16.88
CA ARG A 339 -20.06 -21.70 18.15
C ARG A 339 -21.31 -22.12 18.92
N ARG A 340 -22.43 -22.35 18.21
CA ARG A 340 -23.66 -22.87 18.80
C ARG A 340 -23.43 -24.24 19.43
N LEU A 341 -22.88 -25.20 18.67
CA LEU A 341 -22.59 -26.55 19.14
C LEU A 341 -21.63 -26.55 20.34
N GLN A 342 -20.59 -25.71 20.31
CA GLN A 342 -19.68 -25.52 21.45
C GLN A 342 -20.41 -25.03 22.72
N SER A 343 -21.41 -24.15 22.57
CA SER A 343 -22.23 -23.73 23.70
C SER A 343 -23.09 -24.87 24.25
N GLN A 344 -23.63 -25.72 23.39
CA GLN A 344 -24.44 -26.87 23.79
C GLN A 344 -23.61 -27.92 24.53
N VAL A 345 -22.38 -28.18 24.07
CA VAL A 345 -21.42 -29.02 24.78
C VAL A 345 -21.12 -28.45 26.17
N LYS A 346 -20.85 -27.15 26.26
CA LYS A 346 -20.60 -26.48 27.55
C LYS A 346 -21.78 -26.60 28.52
N ASN A 347 -23.00 -26.64 27.99
CA ASN A 347 -24.23 -26.78 28.78
C ASN A 347 -24.59 -28.24 29.11
N GLY A 348 -23.84 -29.22 28.62
CA GLY A 348 -24.15 -30.65 28.79
C GLY A 348 -25.30 -31.16 27.92
N GLU A 349 -25.72 -30.41 26.91
CA GLU A 349 -26.80 -30.79 25.97
C GLU A 349 -26.31 -31.78 24.89
N LEU A 350 -25.01 -31.77 24.59
CA LEU A 350 -24.35 -32.64 23.61
C LEU A 350 -22.97 -33.08 24.13
N THR A 351 -22.52 -34.25 23.70
CA THR A 351 -21.11 -34.64 23.82
C THR A 351 -20.24 -33.96 22.76
N GLU A 352 -18.92 -33.92 22.99
CA GLU A 352 -17.97 -33.39 22.00
C GLU A 352 -18.01 -34.17 20.67
N GLU A 353 -18.22 -35.49 20.73
CA GLU A 353 -18.31 -36.37 19.56
C GLU A 353 -19.58 -36.11 18.73
N GLU A 354 -20.73 -35.94 19.39
CA GLU A 354 -21.98 -35.57 18.72
C GLU A 354 -21.86 -34.18 18.06
N ALA A 355 -21.28 -33.21 18.77
CA ALA A 355 -21.04 -31.88 18.22
C ALA A 355 -20.10 -31.91 17.01
N ALA A 356 -19.02 -32.72 17.06
CA ALA A 356 -18.11 -32.89 15.92
C ALA A 356 -18.80 -33.53 14.71
N THR A 357 -19.61 -34.57 14.94
CA THR A 357 -20.38 -35.25 13.89
C THR A 357 -21.40 -34.32 13.24
N GLN A 358 -22.14 -33.54 14.04
CA GLN A 358 -23.08 -32.55 13.54
C GLN A 358 -22.39 -31.45 12.75
N LEU A 359 -21.25 -30.95 13.24
CA LEU A 359 -20.47 -29.93 12.54
C LEU A 359 -19.94 -30.43 11.20
N ALA A 360 -19.44 -31.66 11.13
CA ALA A 360 -18.98 -32.27 9.88
C ALA A 360 -20.10 -32.36 8.84
N LYS A 361 -21.32 -32.73 9.26
CA LYS A 361 -22.51 -32.78 8.39
C LYS A 361 -22.90 -31.39 7.88
N VAL A 362 -22.89 -30.38 8.75
CA VAL A 362 -23.14 -28.97 8.37
C VAL A 362 -22.10 -28.49 7.36
N GLN A 363 -20.81 -28.75 7.64
CA GLN A 363 -19.73 -28.32 6.77
C GLN A 363 -19.84 -28.96 5.38
N ALA A 364 -20.06 -30.27 5.30
CA ALA A 364 -20.23 -30.98 4.04
C ALA A 364 -21.48 -30.54 3.25
N GLY A 365 -22.54 -30.10 3.94
CA GLY A 365 -23.74 -29.58 3.31
C GLY A 365 -23.63 -28.15 2.79
N LEU A 366 -22.74 -27.33 3.37
CA LEU A 366 -22.61 -25.90 3.02
C LEU A 366 -21.45 -25.63 2.06
N VAL A 367 -20.32 -26.30 2.25
CA VAL A 367 -19.09 -26.07 1.49
C VAL A 367 -18.71 -27.34 0.74
N SER A 368 -18.76 -27.29 -0.59
CA SER A 368 -18.36 -28.41 -1.44
C SER A 368 -16.85 -28.65 -1.40
N ALA A 369 -16.42 -29.84 -1.82
CA ALA A 369 -15.00 -30.17 -1.92
C ALA A 369 -14.25 -29.25 -2.91
N GLU A 370 -14.91 -28.88 -4.01
CA GLU A 370 -14.38 -27.95 -5.03
C GLU A 370 -14.20 -26.54 -4.45
N GLU A 371 -15.16 -26.05 -3.67
CA GLU A 371 -15.06 -24.75 -2.99
C GLU A 371 -13.95 -24.74 -1.94
N GLU A 372 -13.79 -25.81 -1.17
CA GLU A 372 -12.68 -25.91 -0.21
C GLU A 372 -11.32 -25.97 -0.92
N ALA A 373 -11.22 -26.66 -2.06
CA ALA A 373 -10.01 -26.68 -2.88
C ALA A 373 -9.71 -25.28 -3.46
N LEU A 374 -10.72 -24.58 -3.98
CA LEU A 374 -10.59 -23.22 -4.47
C LEU A 374 -10.15 -22.26 -3.35
N TRP A 375 -10.77 -22.34 -2.17
CA TRP A 375 -10.40 -21.49 -1.03
C TRP A 375 -8.94 -21.68 -0.64
N LYS A 376 -8.47 -22.93 -0.55
CA LYS A 376 -7.07 -23.23 -0.19
C LYS A 376 -6.06 -22.65 -1.19
N ARG A 377 -6.43 -22.56 -2.47
CA ARG A 377 -5.62 -21.96 -3.53
C ARG A 377 -5.74 -20.43 -3.57
N GLY A 378 -6.91 -19.86 -3.27
CA GLY A 378 -7.18 -18.44 -3.49
C GLY A 378 -7.05 -17.54 -2.26
N ALA A 379 -7.16 -18.08 -1.05
CA ALA A 379 -7.18 -17.32 0.20
C ALA A 379 -6.08 -17.74 1.18
N SER A 380 -5.37 -16.76 1.74
CA SER A 380 -4.33 -16.95 2.75
C SER A 380 -4.48 -16.07 4.00
N ASN A 381 -5.54 -15.26 4.08
CA ASN A 381 -5.80 -14.34 5.19
C ASN A 381 -7.30 -14.04 5.34
N ALA A 382 -7.65 -13.19 6.30
CA ALA A 382 -9.02 -12.76 6.55
C ALA A 382 -9.49 -11.69 5.54
N GLY A 383 -10.81 -11.48 5.45
CA GLY A 383 -11.42 -10.54 4.50
C GLY A 383 -10.95 -9.09 4.63
N TYR A 384 -10.62 -8.62 5.83
CA TYR A 384 -10.07 -7.27 6.02
C TYR A 384 -8.69 -7.06 5.36
N HIS A 385 -8.04 -8.14 4.90
CA HIS A 385 -6.85 -8.16 4.05
C HIS A 385 -7.11 -8.73 2.65
N TYR A 386 -8.32 -8.56 2.11
CA TYR A 386 -8.71 -9.09 0.79
C TYR A 386 -8.46 -10.59 0.67
N TYR A 387 -8.77 -11.33 1.75
CA TYR A 387 -8.53 -12.76 1.88
C TYR A 387 -7.07 -13.20 1.76
N GLY A 388 -6.11 -12.27 1.72
CA GLY A 388 -4.75 -12.60 1.30
C GLY A 388 -4.71 -13.17 -0.13
N CYS A 389 -5.62 -12.73 -1.00
CA CYS A 389 -5.68 -13.20 -2.38
C CYS A 389 -4.65 -12.47 -3.24
N ALA A 390 -3.69 -13.22 -3.82
CA ALA A 390 -2.69 -12.64 -4.71
C ALA A 390 -3.33 -12.02 -5.97
N LYS A 391 -4.42 -12.60 -6.51
CA LYS A 391 -5.15 -12.03 -7.65
C LYS A 391 -5.67 -10.62 -7.37
N THR A 392 -6.25 -10.40 -6.19
CA THR A 392 -6.70 -9.06 -5.78
C THR A 392 -5.54 -8.10 -5.58
N MET A 393 -4.48 -8.50 -4.86
CA MET A 393 -3.31 -7.64 -4.64
C MET A 393 -2.57 -7.28 -5.93
N ALA A 394 -2.47 -8.25 -6.85
CA ALA A 394 -1.82 -8.08 -8.14
C ALA A 394 -2.55 -7.03 -9.00
N GLN A 395 -3.88 -7.10 -9.09
CA GLN A 395 -4.70 -6.10 -9.78
C GLN A 395 -4.62 -4.72 -9.12
N ILE A 396 -4.60 -4.64 -7.79
CA ILE A 396 -4.43 -3.38 -7.06
C ILE A 396 -3.07 -2.73 -7.40
N GLY A 397 -1.97 -3.50 -7.35
CA GLY A 397 -0.64 -2.98 -7.69
C GLY A 397 -0.54 -2.50 -9.13
N ARG A 398 -1.16 -3.22 -10.08
CA ARG A 398 -1.28 -2.77 -11.47
C ARG A 398 -2.05 -1.45 -11.57
N ALA A 399 -3.22 -1.35 -10.94
CA ALA A 399 -4.04 -0.14 -11.00
C ALA A 399 -3.35 1.08 -10.38
N PHE A 400 -2.56 0.88 -9.33
CA PHE A 400 -1.72 1.94 -8.77
C PHE A 400 -0.63 2.40 -9.74
N ALA A 401 0.03 1.48 -10.45
CA ALA A 401 1.02 1.82 -11.46
C ALA A 401 0.38 2.58 -12.63
N GLU A 402 -0.74 2.09 -13.15
CA GLU A 402 -1.48 2.73 -14.25
C GLU A 402 -1.92 4.16 -13.87
N ALA A 403 -2.39 4.38 -12.64
CA ALA A 403 -2.77 5.71 -12.16
C ALA A 403 -1.58 6.68 -12.07
N VAL A 404 -0.39 6.22 -11.64
CA VAL A 404 0.83 7.05 -11.65
C VAL A 404 1.22 7.42 -13.08
N LEU A 405 1.21 6.44 -13.99
CA LEU A 405 1.57 6.64 -15.40
C LEU A 405 0.59 7.57 -16.12
N GLU A 406 -0.70 7.52 -15.79
CA GLU A 406 -1.72 8.43 -16.32
C GLU A 406 -1.40 9.89 -15.97
N MET A 407 -1.08 10.17 -14.70
CA MET A 407 -0.73 11.53 -14.26
C MET A 407 0.55 12.04 -14.93
N GLN A 408 1.58 11.21 -15.04
CA GLN A 408 2.83 11.57 -15.74
C GLN A 408 2.60 11.84 -17.23
N SER A 409 1.71 11.07 -17.86
CA SER A 409 1.35 11.27 -19.28
C SER A 409 0.55 12.56 -19.50
N ASN A 410 -0.21 13.02 -18.50
CA ASN A 410 -0.94 14.28 -18.57
C ASN A 410 -0.04 15.50 -18.38
N GLU A 411 0.99 15.39 -17.52
CA GLU A 411 2.01 16.42 -17.32
C GLU A 411 2.80 16.68 -18.61
N SER A 412 3.30 15.62 -19.27
CA SER A 412 4.04 15.74 -20.53
C SER A 412 3.25 16.27 -21.74
N LYS A 413 1.93 16.43 -21.63
CA LYS A 413 1.07 17.04 -22.67
C LYS A 413 0.76 18.51 -22.42
N GLN A 414 1.07 19.01 -21.21
CA GLN A 414 0.84 20.41 -20.83
C GLN A 414 2.09 21.28 -20.99
N ASP A 415 3.27 20.65 -21.01
CA ASP A 415 4.54 21.21 -21.48
C ASP A 415 4.64 21.15 -23.01
#